data_AF-A0A5B7A871-F1
#
_entry.id   AF-A0A5B7A871-F1
#
_cell.length_a   1.000
_cell.length_b   1.000
_cell.length_c   1.000
_cell.angle_alpha   90.00
_cell.angle_beta   90.00
_cell.angle_gamma   90.00
#
_symmetry.space_group_name_H-M   'P 1'
#
loop_
_entity.id
_entity.type
_entity.pdbx_description
1 polymer ?
#
loop_
_entity_poly.entity_id
_entity_poly.type
_entity_poly.pdbx_seq_one_letter_code
_entity_poly.pdbx_strand_id
1 'polypeptide(L)'
;MVLAAAYAHELPCYGLEVGLTNYAAAYCTGLLLARRVLKMLEMDDEYQGNVEATGEDFSVEPSESRRPFRALLDVGLVKTTTGNRVFGALKGALDGGLDIPHSEKRFAGFSKESKQLDADVHRKYIYGGHVASYMRTLIEDEPEKYQSHYSEYIKRGIEPDGIEEMYKKVHAAIRAGPTLKKSEKQPQKEHKRYNLKKLTYEERKAKLIERLNALNNAAGADDEDDEDDE
;
A
#
# COMPACT_ATOMS: atom_id res chain seq x y z
N MET A 1 18.68 -1.49 -7.72
CA MET A 1 18.38 -2.82 -7.14
C MET A 1 17.58 -2.61 -5.88
N VAL A 2 16.51 -3.39 -5.64
CA VAL A 2 15.68 -3.29 -4.42
C VAL A 2 16.22 -4.29 -3.39
N LEU A 3 16.58 -3.83 -2.19
CA LEU A 3 17.11 -4.68 -1.12
C LEU A 3 16.01 -5.53 -0.47
N ALA A 4 14.93 -4.88 -0.02
CA ALA A 4 13.73 -5.52 0.51
C ALA A 4 12.49 -4.72 0.08
N ALA A 5 11.34 -5.37 0.07
CA ALA A 5 10.06 -4.75 -0.19
C ALA A 5 9.04 -5.22 0.85
N ALA A 6 8.07 -4.37 1.16
CA ALA A 6 6.89 -4.70 1.94
C ALA A 6 5.67 -4.00 1.34
N TYR A 7 4.51 -4.66 1.40
CA TYR A 7 3.28 -4.18 0.78
C TYR A 7 2.10 -4.30 1.75
N ALA A 8 1.08 -3.45 1.59
CA ALA A 8 -0.09 -3.56 2.45
C ALA A 8 -0.91 -4.83 2.16
N HIS A 9 -0.87 -5.34 0.92
CA HIS A 9 -1.63 -6.53 0.50
C HIS A 9 -1.11 -7.87 1.07
N GLU A 10 0.05 -7.87 1.73
CA GLU A 10 0.58 -9.03 2.47
C GLU A 10 0.30 -8.95 3.98
N LEU A 11 -0.16 -7.79 4.49
CA LEU A 11 -0.58 -7.65 5.89
C LEU A 11 -1.72 -8.61 6.31
N PRO A 12 -2.62 -9.07 5.41
CA PRO A 12 -3.57 -10.14 5.74
C PRO A 12 -2.91 -11.42 6.24
N CYS A 13 -1.69 -11.75 5.79
CA CYS A 13 -0.95 -12.90 6.29
C CYS A 13 -0.54 -12.79 7.77
N TYR A 14 -0.61 -11.58 8.33
CA TYR A 14 -0.31 -11.27 9.73
C TYR A 14 -1.57 -10.96 10.55
N GLY A 15 -2.76 -11.11 9.96
CA GLY A 15 -4.05 -10.89 10.64
C GLY A 15 -4.72 -9.54 10.36
N LEU A 16 -4.18 -8.69 9.47
CA LEU A 16 -4.84 -7.44 9.06
C LEU A 16 -5.58 -7.64 7.72
N GLU A 17 -6.86 -7.99 7.78
CA GLU A 17 -7.64 -8.29 6.57
C GLU A 17 -8.36 -7.08 5.96
N VAL A 18 -8.56 -6.02 6.74
CA VAL A 18 -9.28 -4.79 6.35
C VAL A 18 -8.41 -3.54 6.54
N GLY A 19 -8.82 -2.42 5.95
CA GLY A 19 -8.21 -1.12 6.24
C GLY A 19 -6.77 -0.95 5.75
N LEU A 20 -6.38 -1.64 4.68
CA LEU A 20 -5.00 -1.67 4.15
C LEU A 20 -4.46 -0.32 3.63
N THR A 21 -5.25 0.74 3.67
CA THR A 21 -4.90 2.07 3.16
C THR A 21 -4.84 3.13 4.26
N ASN A 22 -5.10 2.79 5.52
CA ASN A 22 -5.09 3.76 6.62
C ASN A 22 -3.67 4.01 7.19
N TYR A 23 -3.56 4.92 8.16
CA TYR A 23 -2.28 5.26 8.78
C TYR A 23 -1.64 4.07 9.53
N ALA A 24 -2.45 3.29 10.24
CA ALA A 24 -2.02 2.12 11.00
C ALA A 24 -1.47 1.01 10.10
N ALA A 25 -2.08 0.78 8.93
CA ALA A 25 -1.58 -0.14 7.91
C ALA A 25 -0.25 0.35 7.33
N ALA A 26 -0.10 1.66 7.10
CA ALA A 26 1.17 2.24 6.66
C ALA A 26 2.29 2.02 7.69
N TYR A 27 1.99 2.22 8.98
CA TYR A 27 2.89 1.89 10.09
C TYR A 27 3.29 0.41 10.07
N CYS A 28 2.31 -0.50 9.98
CA CYS A 28 2.57 -1.94 9.89
C CYS A 28 3.50 -2.30 8.71
N THR A 29 3.29 -1.71 7.52
CA THR A 29 4.18 -1.93 6.37
C THR A 29 5.60 -1.42 6.60
N GLY A 30 5.75 -0.26 7.26
CA GLY A 30 7.07 0.28 7.62
C GLY A 30 7.81 -0.63 8.59
N LEU A 31 7.11 -1.10 9.62
CA LEU A 31 7.62 -2.06 10.60
C LEU A 31 8.05 -3.37 9.92
N LEU A 32 7.21 -3.89 9.02
CA LEU A 32 7.51 -5.11 8.28
C LEU A 32 8.75 -4.95 7.38
N LEU A 33 8.88 -3.80 6.69
CA LEU A 33 10.06 -3.51 5.88
C LEU A 33 11.34 -3.46 6.73
N ALA A 34 11.30 -2.76 7.87
CA ALA A 34 12.43 -2.66 8.78
C ALA A 34 12.89 -4.02 9.30
N ARG A 35 11.95 -4.83 9.80
CA ARG A 35 12.27 -6.17 10.30
C ARG A 35 12.79 -7.11 9.20
N ARG A 36 12.32 -6.96 7.96
CA ARG A 36 12.87 -7.70 6.80
C ARG A 36 14.30 -7.31 6.48
N VAL A 37 14.58 -6.01 6.42
CA VAL A 37 15.92 -5.50 6.12
C VAL A 37 16.90 -5.96 7.20
N LEU A 38 16.56 -5.78 8.47
CA LEU A 38 17.46 -6.16 9.56
C LEU A 38 17.68 -7.67 9.62
N LYS A 39 16.64 -8.49 9.40
CA LYS A 39 16.78 -9.95 9.36
C LYS A 39 17.64 -10.43 8.18
N MET A 40 17.53 -9.76 7.03
CA MET A 40 18.36 -10.04 5.86
C MET A 40 19.85 -9.68 6.10
N LEU A 41 20.11 -8.69 6.94
CA LEU A 41 21.45 -8.22 7.28
C LEU A 41 21.99 -8.81 8.57
N GLU A 42 21.24 -9.70 9.22
CA GLU A 42 21.57 -10.36 10.49
C GLU A 42 21.82 -9.37 11.64
N MET A 43 20.96 -8.34 11.72
CA MET A 43 21.02 -7.24 12.70
C MET A 43 19.72 -7.11 13.52
N ASP A 44 18.80 -8.06 13.37
CA ASP A 44 17.44 -7.97 13.89
C ASP A 44 17.35 -8.17 15.40
N ASP A 45 18.31 -8.89 16.00
CA ASP A 45 18.44 -9.07 17.45
C ASP A 45 19.06 -7.85 18.14
N GLU A 46 20.04 -7.20 17.49
CA GLU A 46 20.74 -6.03 18.01
C GLU A 46 19.86 -4.77 17.95
N TYR A 47 19.16 -4.58 16.83
CA TYR A 47 18.32 -3.41 16.60
C TYR A 47 16.84 -3.77 16.62
N GLN A 48 16.31 -4.03 17.82
CA GLN A 48 14.90 -4.40 17.99
C GLN A 48 13.94 -3.21 17.78
N GLY A 49 14.42 -1.99 17.99
CA GLY A 49 13.60 -0.77 17.95
C GLY A 49 12.60 -0.67 19.11
N ASN A 50 11.54 0.11 18.94
CA ASN A 50 10.50 0.30 19.95
C ASN A 50 9.41 -0.79 19.85
N VAL A 51 9.36 -1.69 20.82
CA VAL A 51 8.45 -2.85 20.81
C VAL A 51 6.99 -2.45 21.07
N GLU A 52 6.74 -1.45 21.91
CA GLU A 52 5.38 -1.10 22.38
C GLU A 52 4.68 -0.02 21.55
N ALA A 53 5.41 0.61 20.62
CA ALA A 53 4.90 1.69 19.76
C ALA A 53 4.20 2.80 20.58
N THR A 54 4.95 3.41 21.50
CA THR A 54 4.48 4.43 22.45
C THR A 54 3.92 5.69 21.77
N GLY A 55 4.27 5.94 20.51
CA GLY A 55 3.89 7.15 19.76
C GLY A 55 4.89 8.30 19.91
N GLU A 56 5.87 8.16 20.80
CA GLU A 56 6.96 9.13 20.99
C GLU A 56 7.94 9.10 19.82
N ASP A 57 8.74 10.16 19.69
CA ASP A 57 9.84 10.20 18.74
C ASP A 57 10.89 9.13 19.10
N PHE A 58 11.37 8.38 18.11
CA PHE A 58 12.32 7.29 18.35
C PHE A 58 13.41 7.31 17.30
N SER A 59 14.65 7.39 17.77
CA SER A 59 15.86 7.23 16.97
C SER A 59 16.69 6.09 17.56
N VAL A 60 17.16 5.20 16.70
CA VAL A 60 18.00 4.09 17.13
C VAL A 60 19.43 4.59 17.36
N GLU A 61 19.95 4.32 18.55
CA GLU A 61 21.32 4.67 18.91
C GLU A 61 22.31 3.60 18.40
N PRO A 62 23.52 3.98 17.99
CA PRO A 62 24.51 3.03 17.51
C PRO A 62 25.01 2.13 18.65
N SER A 63 25.07 0.84 18.38
CA SER A 63 25.74 -0.14 19.24
C SER A 63 27.27 -0.06 19.10
N GLU A 64 27.96 -0.77 19.99
CA GLU A 64 29.41 -0.90 19.94
C GLU A 64 29.91 -1.77 18.77
N SER A 65 29.08 -2.68 18.25
CA SER A 65 29.50 -3.68 17.29
C SER A 65 29.37 -3.20 15.83
N ARG A 66 28.16 -2.85 15.41
CA ARG A 66 27.83 -2.48 14.03
C ARG A 66 26.83 -1.35 14.05
N ARG A 67 27.07 -0.30 13.28
CA ARG A 67 26.12 0.84 13.15
C ARG A 67 24.76 0.39 12.60
N PRO A 68 23.65 1.03 13.01
CA PRO A 68 22.31 0.71 12.53
C PRO A 68 22.20 0.94 11.02
N PHE A 69 21.29 0.21 10.38
CA PHE A 69 21.06 0.38 8.95
C PHE A 69 20.45 1.76 8.68
N ARG A 70 21.24 2.62 8.03
CA ARG A 70 20.82 3.98 7.71
C ARG A 70 20.09 4.03 6.37
N ALA A 71 18.90 4.61 6.37
CA ALA A 71 18.10 4.87 5.19
C ALA A 71 17.64 6.33 5.11
N LEU A 72 17.16 6.75 3.94
CA LEU A 72 16.57 8.06 3.72
C LEU A 72 15.12 7.87 3.26
N LEU A 73 14.23 8.69 3.80
CA LEU A 73 12.84 8.71 3.34
C LEU A 73 12.75 9.47 2.01
N ASP A 74 12.39 8.75 0.94
CA ASP A 74 11.99 9.36 -0.32
C ASP A 74 10.46 9.41 -0.41
N VAL A 75 9.91 10.62 -0.46
CA VAL A 75 8.46 10.86 -0.57
C VAL A 75 7.97 10.91 -2.02
N GLY A 76 8.88 10.85 -2.99
CA GLY A 76 8.60 11.04 -4.41
C GLY A 76 7.95 12.39 -4.67
N LEU A 77 6.76 12.37 -5.29
CA LEU A 77 6.01 13.57 -5.66
C LEU A 77 4.92 13.96 -4.63
N VAL A 78 4.84 13.23 -3.51
CA VAL A 78 3.80 13.46 -2.49
C VAL A 78 4.12 14.72 -1.68
N LYS A 79 3.11 15.57 -1.46
CA LYS A 79 3.25 16.73 -0.56
C LYS A 79 3.46 16.26 0.89
N THR A 80 4.50 16.79 1.54
CA THR A 80 4.85 16.48 2.93
C THR A 80 3.95 17.21 3.94
N THR A 81 2.68 16.81 4.00
CA THR A 81 1.72 17.31 4.99
C THR A 81 1.84 16.55 6.31
N THR A 82 1.59 17.23 7.43
CA THR A 82 1.55 16.61 8.77
C THR A 82 0.42 15.57 8.83
N GLY A 83 0.71 14.39 9.37
CA GLY A 83 -0.24 13.27 9.45
C GLY A 83 -0.39 12.45 8.16
N ASN A 84 0.44 12.69 7.14
CA ASN A 84 0.44 11.86 5.94
C ASN A 84 0.89 10.42 6.26
N ARG A 85 0.27 9.42 5.61
CA ARG A 85 0.56 7.99 5.75
C ARG A 85 2.02 7.63 5.45
N VAL A 86 2.70 8.39 4.58
CA VAL A 86 4.14 8.21 4.32
C VAL A 86 4.94 8.33 5.62
N PHE A 87 4.54 9.25 6.52
CA PHE A 87 5.17 9.39 7.83
C PHE A 87 4.73 8.31 8.83
N GLY A 88 3.58 7.67 8.61
CA GLY A 88 3.22 6.44 9.34
C GLY A 88 4.16 5.29 9.00
N ALA A 89 4.46 5.09 7.70
CA ALA A 89 5.45 4.11 7.26
C ALA A 89 6.87 4.45 7.76
N LEU A 90 7.26 5.73 7.74
CA LEU A 90 8.50 6.19 8.39
C LEU A 90 8.53 5.77 9.87
N LYS A 91 7.46 6.07 10.62
CA LYS A 91 7.40 5.76 12.04
C LYS A 91 7.49 4.25 12.31
N GLY A 92 6.81 3.44 11.52
CA GLY A 92 6.95 1.98 11.60
C GLY A 92 8.37 1.50 11.32
N ALA A 93 9.07 2.11 10.37
CA ALA A 93 10.45 1.76 10.06
C ALA A 93 11.42 2.13 11.19
N LEU A 94 11.23 3.30 11.81
CA LEU A 94 11.99 3.74 13.00
C LEU A 94 11.79 2.79 14.17
N ASP A 95 10.54 2.49 14.53
CA ASP A 95 10.20 1.56 15.61
C ASP A 95 10.63 0.12 15.29
N GLY A 96 10.84 -0.21 14.02
CA GLY A 96 11.41 -1.47 13.58
C GLY A 96 12.93 -1.58 13.69
N GLY A 97 13.63 -0.48 14.01
CA GLY A 97 15.07 -0.44 14.25
C GLY A 97 15.92 0.15 13.14
N LEU A 98 15.33 0.79 12.11
CA LEU A 98 16.10 1.50 11.09
C LEU A 98 16.50 2.90 11.55
N ASP A 99 17.70 3.34 11.17
CA ASP A 99 18.14 4.72 11.34
C ASP A 99 17.70 5.54 10.12
N ILE A 100 16.71 6.41 10.31
CA ILE A 100 16.24 7.32 9.26
C ILE A 100 16.25 8.73 9.81
N PRO A 101 17.04 9.66 9.27
CA PRO A 101 17.01 11.05 9.71
C PRO A 101 15.61 11.66 9.55
N HIS A 102 15.03 12.16 10.64
CA HIS A 102 13.66 12.64 10.67
C HIS A 102 13.45 13.81 11.66
N SER A 103 12.22 14.31 11.67
CA SER A 103 11.73 15.27 12.67
C SER A 103 10.27 14.96 12.97
N GLU A 104 9.87 15.05 14.23
CA GLU A 104 8.52 14.79 14.71
C GLU A 104 7.42 15.69 14.10
N LYS A 105 7.80 16.82 13.48
CA LYS A 105 6.88 17.86 12.95
C LYS A 105 5.87 17.37 11.91
N ARG A 106 6.09 16.20 11.33
CA ARG A 106 5.26 15.61 10.27
C ARG A 106 4.44 14.41 10.73
N PHE A 107 4.65 13.91 11.95
CA PHE A 107 3.83 12.84 12.50
C PHE A 107 2.41 13.29 12.81
N ALA A 108 1.49 12.32 12.86
CA ALA A 108 0.13 12.59 13.30
C ALA A 108 0.15 12.94 14.79
N GLY A 109 -0.55 13.99 15.20
CA GLY A 109 -0.52 14.49 16.58
C GLY A 109 0.43 15.67 16.82
N PHE A 110 1.23 16.08 15.83
CA PHE A 110 2.04 17.30 15.95
C PHE A 110 1.18 18.56 15.81
N SER A 111 1.23 19.44 16.82
CA SER A 111 0.57 20.75 16.77
C SER A 111 1.56 21.85 16.38
N LYS A 112 1.19 22.66 15.37
CA LYS A 112 1.99 23.81 14.93
C LYS A 112 2.05 24.94 15.97
N GLU A 113 1.03 25.02 16.82
CA GLU A 113 0.89 26.07 17.82
C GLU A 113 1.78 25.80 19.04
N SER A 114 1.66 24.61 19.63
CA SER A 114 2.50 24.19 20.76
C SER A 114 3.91 23.76 20.33
N LYS A 115 4.11 23.48 19.03
CA LYS A 115 5.37 22.98 18.45
C LYS A 115 5.84 21.68 19.10
N GLN A 116 4.92 20.87 19.61
CA GLN A 116 5.19 19.61 20.28
C GLN A 116 4.35 18.48 19.66
N LEU A 117 4.90 17.27 19.68
CA LEU A 117 4.19 16.05 19.34
C LEU A 117 3.37 15.58 20.53
N ASP A 118 2.07 15.43 20.34
CA ASP A 118 1.22 14.69 21.29
C ASP A 118 1.37 13.19 21.02
N ALA A 119 2.12 12.51 21.90
CA ALA A 119 2.41 11.08 21.78
C ALA A 119 1.14 10.23 21.89
N ASP A 120 0.16 10.63 22.70
CA ASP A 120 -1.09 9.89 22.88
C ASP A 120 -1.94 9.94 21.61
N VAL A 121 -2.02 11.12 20.98
CA VAL A 121 -2.69 11.26 19.68
C VAL A 121 -1.95 10.44 18.62
N HIS A 122 -0.61 10.50 18.57
CA HIS A 122 0.15 9.74 17.59
C HIS A 122 -0.04 8.22 17.78
N ARG A 123 0.01 7.73 19.02
CA ARG A 123 -0.28 6.35 19.40
C ARG A 123 -1.68 5.94 18.96
N LYS A 124 -2.68 6.79 19.15
CA LYS A 124 -4.05 6.57 18.65
C LYS A 124 -4.11 6.42 17.13
N TYR A 125 -3.25 7.10 16.37
CA TYR A 125 -3.15 6.91 14.93
C TYR A 125 -2.47 5.59 14.54
N ILE A 126 -1.40 5.21 15.25
CA ILE A 126 -0.65 3.96 15.04
C ILE A 126 -1.56 2.75 15.24
N TYR A 127 -2.39 2.75 16.29
CA TYR A 127 -3.31 1.65 16.61
C TYR A 127 -4.71 1.78 15.99
N GLY A 128 -4.90 2.70 15.03
CA GLY A 128 -6.18 2.82 14.31
C GLY A 128 -7.34 3.40 15.15
N GLY A 129 -7.08 3.97 16.32
CA GLY A 129 -8.09 4.54 17.20
C GLY A 129 -8.86 5.72 16.59
N HIS A 130 -8.30 6.42 15.60
CA HIS A 130 -9.03 7.43 14.81
C HIS A 130 -10.13 6.79 13.94
N VAL A 131 -9.86 5.61 13.36
CA VAL A 131 -10.85 4.82 12.61
C VAL A 131 -11.92 4.31 13.55
N ALA A 132 -11.53 3.75 14.70
CA ALA A 132 -12.47 3.31 15.73
C ALA A 132 -13.38 4.44 16.23
N SER A 133 -12.81 5.63 16.47
CA SER A 133 -13.59 6.80 16.90
C SER A 133 -14.64 7.18 15.86
N TYR A 134 -14.26 7.20 14.59
CA TYR A 134 -15.19 7.52 13.50
C TYR A 134 -16.26 6.44 13.32
N MET A 135 -15.93 5.16 13.51
CA MET A 135 -16.93 4.10 13.53
C MET A 135 -17.96 4.31 14.64
N ARG A 136 -17.55 4.67 15.86
CA ARG A 136 -18.49 4.94 16.97
C ARG A 136 -19.43 6.10 16.64
N THR A 137 -18.90 7.21 16.12
CA THR A 137 -19.72 8.35 15.69
C THR A 137 -20.74 7.94 14.62
N LEU A 138 -20.34 7.15 13.62
CA LEU A 138 -21.27 6.71 12.58
C LEU A 138 -22.31 5.70 13.08
N ILE A 139 -21.99 4.89 14.09
CA ILE A 139 -22.97 3.96 14.69
C ILE A 139 -24.08 4.77 15.39
N GLU A 140 -23.73 5.86 16.07
CA GLU A 140 -24.67 6.70 16.81
C GLU A 140 -25.45 7.65 15.90
N ASP A 141 -24.76 8.36 15.01
CA ASP A 141 -25.35 9.45 14.22
C ASP A 141 -25.96 8.97 12.89
N GLU A 142 -25.30 8.03 12.19
CA GLU A 142 -25.62 7.67 10.80
C GLU A 142 -25.39 6.17 10.49
N PRO A 143 -26.23 5.25 11.04
CA PRO A 143 -26.00 3.81 10.96
C PRO A 143 -25.99 3.25 9.53
N GLU A 144 -26.71 3.88 8.59
CA GLU A 144 -26.68 3.51 7.17
C GLU A 144 -25.31 3.75 6.53
N LYS A 145 -24.66 4.87 6.86
CA LYS A 145 -23.28 5.16 6.42
C LYS A 145 -22.29 4.19 7.05
N TYR A 146 -22.47 3.84 8.33
CA TYR A 146 -21.65 2.82 8.98
C TYR A 146 -21.71 1.49 8.22
N GLN A 147 -22.91 1.01 7.89
CA GLN A 147 -23.10 -0.25 7.16
C GLN A 147 -22.44 -0.23 5.78
N SER A 148 -22.53 0.89 5.05
CA SER A 148 -21.91 1.00 3.72
C SER A 148 -20.38 1.12 3.78
N HIS A 149 -19.84 2.01 4.61
CA HIS A 149 -18.40 2.29 4.71
C HIS A 149 -17.61 1.16 5.37
N TYR A 150 -18.20 0.51 6.36
CA TYR A 150 -17.57 -0.55 7.17
C TYR A 150 -18.14 -1.93 6.88
N SER A 151 -18.82 -2.12 5.74
CA SER A 151 -19.39 -3.41 5.32
C SER A 151 -18.44 -4.59 5.47
N GLU A 152 -17.17 -4.43 5.08
CA GLU A 152 -16.17 -5.48 5.18
C GLU A 152 -15.68 -5.73 6.63
N TYR A 153 -15.69 -4.70 7.48
CA TYR A 153 -15.41 -4.86 8.91
C TYR A 153 -16.55 -5.64 9.58
N ILE A 154 -17.79 -5.31 9.25
CA ILE A 154 -18.99 -5.98 9.77
C ILE A 154 -19.00 -7.45 9.37
N LYS A 155 -18.73 -7.77 8.09
CA LYS A 155 -18.65 -9.16 7.60
C LYS A 155 -17.62 -10.01 8.37
N ARG A 156 -16.56 -9.38 8.87
CA ARG A 156 -15.48 -10.04 9.63
C ARG A 156 -15.65 -9.94 11.15
N GLY A 157 -16.73 -9.32 11.64
CA GLY A 157 -16.98 -9.14 13.07
C GLY A 157 -15.98 -8.24 13.77
N ILE A 158 -15.43 -7.24 13.06
CA ILE A 158 -14.45 -6.30 13.64
C ILE A 158 -15.21 -5.07 14.16
N GLU A 159 -15.31 -4.99 15.48
CA GLU A 159 -15.93 -3.85 16.18
C GLU A 159 -14.90 -2.76 16.53
N PRO A 160 -15.33 -1.51 16.79
CA PRO A 160 -14.43 -0.40 17.09
C PRO A 160 -13.47 -0.68 18.26
N ASP A 161 -13.94 -1.38 19.28
CA ASP A 161 -13.18 -1.66 20.50
C ASP A 161 -12.08 -2.71 20.28
N GLY A 162 -12.27 -3.61 19.29
CA GLY A 162 -11.28 -4.65 18.95
C GLY A 162 -10.14 -4.19 18.04
N ILE A 163 -10.20 -2.96 17.50
CA ILE A 163 -9.22 -2.48 16.50
C ILE A 163 -7.81 -2.35 17.09
N GLU A 164 -7.67 -1.82 18.30
CA GLU A 164 -6.34 -1.65 18.92
C GLU A 164 -5.67 -3.01 19.17
N GLU A 165 -6.43 -3.98 19.68
CA GLU A 165 -5.91 -5.34 19.91
C GLU A 165 -5.52 -6.04 18.61
N MET A 166 -6.31 -5.86 17.54
CA MET A 166 -5.98 -6.38 16.21
C MET A 166 -4.61 -5.88 15.74
N TYR A 167 -4.35 -4.57 15.83
CA TYR A 167 -3.06 -4.01 15.41
C TYR A 167 -1.90 -4.47 16.31
N LYS A 168 -2.10 -4.58 17.63
CA LYS A 168 -1.08 -5.16 18.53
C LYS A 168 -0.70 -6.60 18.12
N LYS A 169 -1.68 -7.44 17.80
CA LYS A 169 -1.47 -8.81 17.31
C LYS A 169 -0.69 -8.81 15.98
N VAL A 170 -1.04 -7.91 15.06
CA VAL A 170 -0.34 -7.75 13.78
C VAL A 170 1.12 -7.33 13.99
N HIS A 171 1.40 -6.36 14.87
CA HIS A 171 2.77 -5.93 15.18
C HIS A 171 3.61 -7.10 15.74
N ALA A 172 3.03 -7.87 16.67
CA ALA A 172 3.68 -9.06 17.23
C ALA A 172 3.96 -10.13 16.15
N ALA A 173 2.99 -10.40 15.28
CA ALA A 173 3.14 -11.37 14.19
C ALA A 173 4.24 -10.94 13.19
N ILE A 174 4.31 -9.64 12.85
CA ILE A 174 5.35 -9.08 11.99
C ILE A 174 6.74 -9.28 12.61
N ARG A 175 6.90 -9.00 13.92
CA ARG A 175 8.16 -9.19 14.63
C ARG A 175 8.58 -10.66 14.69
N ALA A 176 7.62 -11.57 14.91
CA ALA A 176 7.89 -13.00 14.97
C ALA A 176 8.32 -13.61 13.62
N GLY A 177 7.76 -13.15 12.51
CA GLY A 177 7.99 -13.78 11.20
C GLY A 177 7.98 -12.81 10.03
N PRO A 178 8.97 -11.91 9.89
CA PRO A 178 8.93 -10.84 8.88
C PRO A 178 9.14 -11.36 7.44
N THR A 179 9.51 -12.62 7.23
CA THR A 179 9.92 -13.14 5.92
C THR A 179 8.76 -13.26 4.92
N LEU A 180 9.02 -12.93 3.66
CA LEU A 180 8.06 -13.06 2.56
C LEU A 180 7.78 -14.54 2.26
N LYS A 181 6.54 -15.01 2.44
CA LYS A 181 6.10 -16.31 1.93
C LYS A 181 5.95 -16.20 0.40
N LYS A 182 6.85 -16.80 -0.35
CA LYS A 182 6.76 -16.86 -1.82
C LYS A 182 5.57 -17.74 -2.22
N SER A 183 4.76 -17.28 -3.18
CA SER A 183 3.70 -18.14 -3.72
C SER A 183 4.32 -19.20 -4.63
N GLU A 184 3.91 -20.45 -4.47
CA GLU A 184 4.29 -21.53 -5.36
C GLU A 184 3.48 -21.42 -6.66
N LYS A 185 4.04 -20.72 -7.65
CA LYS A 185 3.43 -20.67 -8.98
C LYS A 185 3.78 -21.94 -9.73
N GLN A 186 2.77 -22.66 -10.20
CA GLN A 186 2.99 -23.76 -11.13
C GLN A 186 3.70 -23.23 -12.40
N PRO A 187 4.64 -23.99 -12.98
CA PRO A 187 5.28 -23.60 -14.23
C PRO A 187 4.21 -23.38 -15.31
N GLN A 188 4.31 -22.27 -16.04
CA GLN A 188 3.33 -21.94 -17.08
C GLN A 188 3.31 -23.02 -18.16
N LYS A 189 2.15 -23.66 -18.36
CA LYS A 189 1.89 -24.49 -19.55
C LYS A 189 1.57 -23.56 -20.70
N GLU A 190 2.36 -23.68 -21.79
CA GLU A 190 2.29 -22.96 -23.07
C GLU A 190 2.05 -21.43 -23.02
N HIS A 191 2.85 -20.67 -23.79
CA HIS A 191 2.72 -19.22 -23.78
C HIS A 191 1.41 -18.76 -24.47
N LYS A 192 0.40 -18.42 -23.66
CA LYS A 192 -0.86 -17.82 -24.13
C LYS A 192 -0.64 -16.34 -24.48
N ARG A 193 -0.82 -16.01 -25.75
CA ARG A 193 -0.72 -14.62 -26.24
C ARG A 193 -2.08 -13.92 -26.11
N TYR A 194 -2.16 -12.88 -25.27
CA TYR A 194 -3.36 -12.05 -25.11
C TYR A 194 -3.42 -10.88 -26.09
N ASN A 195 -2.25 -10.41 -26.55
CA ASN A 195 -2.15 -9.30 -27.48
C ASN A 195 -2.33 -9.79 -28.92
N LEU A 196 -3.08 -9.02 -29.73
CA LEU A 196 -3.20 -9.28 -31.16
C LEU A 196 -1.84 -9.51 -31.82
N LYS A 197 -1.80 -10.49 -32.73
CA LYS A 197 -0.61 -10.72 -33.53
C LYS A 197 -0.39 -9.49 -34.41
N LYS A 198 0.82 -8.93 -34.36
CA LYS A 198 1.19 -7.82 -35.23
C LYS A 198 1.13 -8.35 -36.66
N LEU A 199 0.23 -7.78 -37.46
CA LEU A 199 0.10 -8.15 -38.87
C LEU A 199 1.44 -7.97 -39.57
N THR A 200 1.80 -8.95 -40.39
CA THR A 200 2.97 -8.88 -41.26
C THR A 200 2.77 -7.79 -42.33
N TYR A 201 3.85 -7.41 -43.02
CA TYR A 201 3.75 -6.41 -44.09
C TYR A 201 2.81 -6.87 -45.21
N GLU A 202 2.86 -8.16 -45.58
CA GLU A 202 2.01 -8.76 -46.60
C GLU A 202 0.55 -8.78 -46.19
N GLU A 203 0.24 -9.18 -44.95
CA GLU A 203 -1.12 -9.16 -44.42
C GLU A 203 -1.70 -7.73 -44.36
N ARG A 204 -0.87 -6.72 -44.10
CA ARG A 204 -1.28 -5.31 -44.16
C ARG A 204 -1.55 -4.86 -45.59
N LYS A 205 -0.71 -5.27 -46.54
CA LYS A 205 -0.87 -4.94 -47.96
C LYS A 205 -2.14 -5.58 -48.53
N ALA A 206 -2.39 -6.85 -48.20
CA ALA A 206 -3.62 -7.56 -48.58
C ALA A 206 -4.87 -6.86 -48.01
N LYS A 207 -4.86 -6.51 -46.72
CA LYS A 207 -5.98 -5.75 -46.11
C LYS A 207 -6.20 -4.38 -46.76
N LEU A 208 -5.14 -3.70 -47.20
CA LEU A 208 -5.27 -2.43 -47.91
C LEU A 208 -5.94 -2.62 -49.27
N ILE A 209 -5.53 -3.65 -50.02
CA ILE A 209 -6.11 -3.99 -51.33
C ILE A 209 -7.59 -4.36 -51.17
N GLU A 210 -7.92 -5.24 -50.22
CA GLU A 210 -9.32 -5.60 -49.92
C GLU A 210 -10.16 -4.37 -49.59
N ARG A 211 -9.61 -3.43 -48.80
CA ARG A 211 -10.31 -2.21 -48.42
C ARG A 211 -10.54 -1.27 -49.60
N LEU A 212 -9.57 -1.14 -50.51
CA LEU A 212 -9.71 -0.34 -51.72
C LEU A 212 -10.73 -0.94 -52.69
N ASN A 213 -10.71 -2.27 -52.88
CA ASN A 213 -11.67 -2.95 -53.72
C ASN A 213 -13.10 -2.82 -53.17
N ALA A 214 -13.28 -2.96 -51.85
CA ALA A 214 -14.58 -2.75 -51.21
C ALA A 214 -15.10 -1.31 -51.38
N LEU A 215 -14.22 -0.31 -51.29
CA LEU A 215 -14.57 1.09 -51.53
C LEU A 215 -15.00 1.34 -52.98
N ASN A 216 -14.24 0.82 -53.95
CA ASN A 216 -14.57 0.99 -55.36
C ASN A 216 -15.88 0.30 -55.75
N ASN A 217 -16.14 -0.89 -55.20
CA ASN A 217 -17.41 -1.60 -55.43
C ASN A 217 -18.60 -0.89 -54.76
N ALA A 218 -18.39 -0.22 -53.63
CA ALA A 218 -19.44 0.58 -52.99
C ALA A 218 -19.73 1.88 -53.76
N ALA A 219 -18.71 2.51 -54.37
CA ALA A 219 -18.88 3.70 -55.20
C ALA A 219 -19.58 3.39 -56.53
N GLY A 220 -19.28 2.25 -57.18
CA GLY A 220 -19.96 1.84 -58.41
C GLY A 220 -21.41 1.42 -58.21
N ALA A 221 -21.85 1.18 -56.98
CA ALA A 221 -23.26 0.87 -56.67
C ALA A 221 -24.12 2.14 -56.46
N ASP A 222 -23.51 3.29 -56.17
CA ASP A 222 -24.22 4.59 -56.09
C ASP A 222 -24.36 5.24 -57.49
N ASP A 223 -23.54 4.87 -58.47
CA ASP A 223 -23.57 5.41 -59.85
C ASP A 223 -24.53 4.62 -60.80
N GLU A 224 -25.03 3.45 -60.41
CA GLU A 224 -25.94 2.62 -61.24
C GLU A 224 -27.43 2.96 -61.06
N ASP A 225 -27.81 3.84 -60.13
CA ASP A 225 -29.22 4.23 -59.88
C ASP A 225 -29.67 5.49 -60.66
N ASP A 226 -28.78 6.15 -61.44
CA ASP A 226 -29.09 7.39 -62.19
C ASP A 226 -29.12 7.23 -63.74
N GLU A 227 -29.00 6.00 -64.28
CA GLU A 227 -29.00 5.73 -65.75
C GLU A 227 -30.25 5.01 -66.30
N ASP A 228 -31.40 5.06 -65.62
CA ASP A 228 -32.68 4.54 -66.15
C ASP A 228 -33.78 5.63 -66.14
N ASP A 229 -33.66 6.65 -66.99
CA ASP A 229 -34.78 7.52 -67.41
C ASP A 229 -34.47 8.15 -68.80
N GLU A 230 -34.66 7.36 -69.87
CA GLU A 230 -34.93 7.85 -71.25
C GLU A 230 -36.43 7.78 -71.58
#